data_AF-A0A845L8E1-F1
#
_entry.id   AF-A0A845L8E1-F1
#
_cell.length_a   1.000
_cell.length_b   1.000
_cell.length_c   1.000
_cell.angle_alpha   90.00
_cell.angle_beta   90.00
_cell.angle_gamma   90.00
#
_symmetry.space_group_name_H-M   'P 1'
#
loop_
_entity.id
_entity.type
_entity.pdbx_description
1 polymer ?
#
loop_
_entity_poly.entity_id
_entity_poly.type
_entity_poly.pdbx_seq_one_letter_code
_entity_poly.pdbx_strand_id
1 'polypeptide(L)'
;MLGFGFLSLPTWFVHIASLIEWAIAVVLVYQLGQRLNQVWLQRLPWAMIPYMLSGVCAIWYHVTYDTQQWLSDAQSYLTFLGSTAFGVWAFFFLRSLQTFRISSLSARSGQPSKREGGVSDHV
;
A
#
# COMPACT_ATOMS: atom_id res chain seq x y z
N MET A 1 -22.55 3.89 30.73
CA MET A 1 -22.32 2.47 30.40
C MET A 1 -21.62 2.43 29.06
N LEU A 2 -20.32 2.10 29.04
CA LEU A 2 -19.46 2.20 27.85
C LEU A 2 -20.14 1.59 26.62
N GLY A 3 -20.23 2.35 25.52
CA GLY A 3 -20.91 2.00 24.26
C GLY A 3 -20.23 0.86 23.49
N PHE A 4 -20.20 -0.33 24.07
CA PHE A 4 -19.88 -1.59 23.39
C PHE A 4 -21.14 -2.11 22.67
N GLY A 5 -21.75 -1.28 21.83
CA GLY A 5 -22.84 -1.72 20.97
C GLY A 5 -22.38 -2.85 20.05
N PHE A 6 -23.14 -3.94 20.01
CA PHE A 6 -23.09 -5.07 19.05
C PHE A 6 -21.83 -5.95 18.95
N LEU A 7 -20.66 -5.51 19.36
CA LEU A 7 -19.39 -6.26 19.22
C LEU A 7 -18.86 -6.72 20.59
N SER A 8 -18.46 -7.98 20.70
CA SER A 8 -17.93 -8.55 21.94
C SER A 8 -16.61 -7.87 22.36
N LEU A 9 -16.27 -7.86 23.66
CA LEU A 9 -15.01 -7.27 24.14
C LEU A 9 -13.75 -7.73 23.36
N PRO A 10 -13.62 -9.02 22.98
CA PRO A 10 -12.51 -9.47 22.15
C PRO A 10 -12.44 -8.80 20.78
N THR A 11 -13.57 -8.58 20.11
CA THR A 11 -13.54 -7.97 18.76
C THR A 11 -13.11 -6.51 18.84
N TRP A 12 -13.53 -5.77 19.86
CA TRP A 12 -13.05 -4.40 20.11
C TRP A 12 -11.53 -4.31 20.25
N PHE A 13 -10.94 -5.24 21.01
CA PHE A 13 -9.49 -5.30 21.17
C PHE A 13 -8.78 -5.50 19.83
N VAL A 14 -9.28 -6.42 19.00
CA VAL A 14 -8.72 -6.66 17.66
C VAL A 14 -8.82 -5.42 16.77
N HIS A 15 -9.94 -4.69 16.78
CA HIS A 15 -10.09 -3.48 15.95
C HIS A 15 -9.08 -2.38 16.34
N ILE A 16 -8.89 -2.15 17.63
CA ILE A 16 -7.91 -1.18 18.14
C ILE A 16 -6.50 -1.65 17.81
N ALA A 17 -6.19 -2.93 18.02
CA ALA A 17 -4.89 -3.51 17.69
C ALA A 17 -4.57 -3.35 16.20
N SER A 18 -5.52 -3.68 15.31
CA SER A 18 -5.32 -3.54 13.86
C SER A 18 -5.14 -2.08 13.42
N LEU A 19 -5.79 -1.11 14.05
CA LEU A 19 -5.53 0.31 13.77
C LEU A 19 -4.10 0.72 14.16
N ILE A 20 -3.62 0.24 15.31
CA ILE A 20 -2.24 0.50 15.76
C ILE A 20 -1.24 -0.19 14.82
N GLU A 21 -1.48 -1.45 14.48
CA GLU A 21 -0.65 -2.21 13.53
C GLU A 21 -0.59 -1.51 12.18
N TRP A 22 -1.72 -0.98 11.69
CA TRP A 22 -1.77 -0.23 10.45
C TRP A 22 -0.97 1.08 10.54
N ALA A 23 -1.08 1.82 11.64
CA ALA A 23 -0.30 3.04 11.85
C ALA A 23 1.21 2.75 11.85
N ILE A 24 1.63 1.66 12.52
CA ILE A 24 3.02 1.18 12.50
C ILE A 24 3.42 0.81 11.06
N ALA A 25 2.57 0.09 10.32
CA ALA A 25 2.83 -0.30 8.95
C ALA A 25 3.06 0.93 8.03
N VAL A 26 2.24 1.98 8.15
CA VAL A 26 2.40 3.24 7.39
C VAL A 26 3.80 3.84 7.63
N VAL A 27 4.24 3.90 8.89
CA VAL A 27 5.56 4.41 9.27
C VAL A 27 6.68 3.53 8.73
N LEU A 28 6.55 2.20 8.87
CA LEU A 28 7.55 1.24 8.40
C LEU A 28 7.69 1.28 6.88
N VAL A 29 6.59 1.38 6.13
CA VAL A 29 6.60 1.50 4.66
C VAL A 29 7.30 2.79 4.24
N TYR A 30 7.04 3.90 4.92
CA TYR A 30 7.73 5.17 4.65
C TYR A 30 9.24 5.06 4.86
N GLN A 31 9.66 4.53 6.03
CA GLN A 31 11.07 4.33 6.36
C GLN A 31 11.75 3.36 5.38
N LEU A 32 11.06 2.30 4.98
CA LEU A 32 11.56 1.36 3.98
C LEU A 32 11.77 2.04 2.63
N GLY A 33 10.84 2.89 2.21
CA GLY A 33 10.99 3.71 0.99
C GLY A 33 12.17 4.67 1.05
N GLN A 34 12.45 5.27 2.21
CA GLN A 34 13.64 6.10 2.43
C GLN A 34 14.92 5.29 2.32
N ARG A 35 14.99 4.13 3.01
CA ARG A 35 16.18 3.26 3.01
C ARG A 35 16.50 2.67 1.64
N LEU A 36 15.48 2.32 0.86
CA LEU A 36 15.65 1.76 -0.49
C LEU A 36 15.79 2.84 -1.57
N ASN A 37 15.67 4.12 -1.22
CA ASN A 37 15.61 5.25 -2.15
C ASN A 37 14.55 5.05 -3.27
N GLN A 38 13.43 4.41 -2.91
CA GLN A 38 12.35 4.08 -3.84
C GLN A 38 11.18 5.04 -3.65
N VAL A 39 11.06 6.00 -4.57
CA VAL A 39 10.03 7.06 -4.53
C VAL A 39 8.61 6.49 -4.49
N TRP A 40 8.35 5.36 -5.15
CA TRP A 40 7.04 4.72 -5.14
C TRP A 40 6.65 4.17 -3.76
N LEU A 41 7.61 3.58 -3.03
CA LEU A 41 7.42 3.10 -1.66
C LEU A 41 7.24 4.27 -0.68
N GLN A 42 7.93 5.40 -0.90
CA GLN A 42 7.72 6.61 -0.09
C GLN A 42 6.35 7.25 -0.29
N ARG A 43 5.74 7.05 -1.47
CA ARG A 43 4.40 7.56 -1.81
C ARG A 43 3.25 6.67 -1.33
N LEU A 44 3.48 5.38 -1.15
CA LEU A 44 2.46 4.42 -0.70
C LEU A 44 1.79 4.80 0.63
N PRO A 45 2.51 5.29 1.67
CA PRO A 45 1.92 5.75 2.92
C PRO A 45 0.80 6.78 2.74
N TRP A 46 0.91 7.67 1.75
CA TRP A 46 -0.13 8.67 1.47
C TRP A 46 -1.44 8.05 1.01
N ALA A 47 -1.39 6.91 0.29
CA ALA A 47 -2.59 6.16 -0.09
C ALA A 47 -3.17 5.34 1.07
N MET A 48 -2.35 4.99 2.07
CA MET A 48 -2.77 4.21 3.25
C MET A 48 -3.53 5.04 4.31
N ILE A 49 -3.27 6.35 4.38
CA ILE A 49 -3.84 7.25 5.41
C ILE A 49 -5.37 7.37 5.33
N PRO A 50 -6.00 7.58 4.15
CA PRO A 50 -7.47 7.66 4.08
C PRO A 50 -8.16 6.39 4.59
N TYR A 51 -7.58 5.23 4.31
CA TYR A 51 -8.08 3.94 4.79
C TYR A 51 -7.98 3.80 6.32
N MET A 52 -6.90 4.31 6.93
CA MET A 52 -6.76 4.38 8.38
C MET A 52 -7.83 5.28 9.01
N LEU A 53 -8.05 6.47 8.42
CA LEU A 53 -9.03 7.42 8.94
C LEU A 53 -10.46 6.86 8.89
N SER A 54 -10.76 6.04 7.88
CA SER A 54 -12.02 5.30 7.81
C SER A 54 -12.24 4.42 9.04
N GLY A 55 -11.24 3.62 9.44
CA GLY A 55 -11.33 2.76 10.62
C GLY A 55 -11.51 3.56 11.93
N VAL A 56 -10.89 4.73 12.04
CA VAL A 56 -11.10 5.65 13.17
C VAL A 56 -12.53 6.19 13.20
N CYS A 57 -13.09 6.60 12.04
CA CYS A 57 -14.48 7.03 11.94
C CYS A 57 -15.47 5.91 12.31
N ALA A 58 -15.18 4.67 11.92
CA ALA A 58 -16.00 3.50 12.27
C ALA A 58 -16.03 3.28 13.79
N ILE A 59 -14.87 3.31 14.44
CA ILE A 59 -14.78 3.17 15.91
C ILE A 59 -15.53 4.31 16.59
N TRP A 60 -15.33 5.55 16.13
CA TRP A 60 -15.99 6.70 16.71
C TRP A 60 -17.52 6.62 16.57
N TYR A 61 -18.02 6.09 15.45
CA TYR A 61 -19.44 5.88 15.22
C TYR A 61 -20.04 4.96 16.29
N HIS A 62 -19.38 3.82 16.54
CA HIS A 62 -19.80 2.87 17.56
C HIS A 62 -19.67 3.42 18.99
N VAL A 63 -18.61 4.21 19.29
CA VAL A 63 -18.49 4.91 20.59
C VAL A 63 -19.67 5.86 20.82
N THR A 64 -20.21 6.47 19.76
CA THR A 64 -21.39 7.35 19.81
C THR A 64 -22.73 6.61 19.79
N TYR A 65 -22.75 5.30 20.09
CA TYR A 65 -23.95 4.45 20.09
C TYR A 65 -24.70 4.44 18.75
N ASP A 66 -23.96 4.51 17.64
CA ASP A 66 -24.53 4.48 16.28
C ASP A 66 -25.52 5.63 16.00
N THR A 67 -25.42 6.74 16.75
CA THR A 67 -26.34 7.89 16.61
C THR A 67 -25.87 8.90 15.58
N GLN A 68 -24.57 8.93 15.28
CA GLN A 68 -23.94 9.95 14.43
C GLN A 68 -23.75 9.43 13.00
N GLN A 69 -24.84 9.38 12.22
CA GLN A 69 -24.83 8.81 10.87
C GLN A 69 -23.74 9.39 9.95
N TRP A 70 -23.40 10.68 10.11
CA TRP A 70 -22.36 11.34 9.33
C TRP A 70 -20.97 10.71 9.50
N LEU A 71 -20.68 10.03 10.62
CA LEU A 71 -19.43 9.25 10.80
C LEU A 71 -19.44 7.99 9.95
N SER A 72 -20.58 7.32 9.85
CA SER A 72 -20.75 6.13 9.01
C SER A 72 -20.60 6.49 7.53
N ASP A 73 -21.16 7.64 7.13
CA ASP A 73 -21.00 8.16 5.78
C ASP A 73 -19.53 8.54 5.52
N ALA A 74 -18.89 9.28 6.43
CA ALA A 74 -17.49 9.64 6.34
C ALA A 74 -16.57 8.41 6.26
N GLN A 75 -16.83 7.38 7.08
CA GLN A 75 -16.14 6.08 7.02
C GLN A 75 -16.25 5.48 5.61
N SER A 76 -17.45 5.45 5.03
CA SER A 76 -17.68 4.89 3.69
C SER A 76 -16.94 5.68 2.61
N TYR A 77 -17.00 7.01 2.65
CA TYR A 77 -16.26 7.88 1.73
C TYR A 77 -14.75 7.70 1.84
N LEU A 78 -14.22 7.61 3.07
CA LEU A 78 -12.79 7.43 3.32
C LEU A 78 -12.30 6.05 2.86
N THR A 79 -13.10 5.00 3.05
CA THR A 79 -12.80 3.66 2.50
C THR A 79 -12.74 3.68 0.98
N PHE A 80 -13.71 4.34 0.34
CA PHE A 80 -13.74 4.48 -1.11
C PHE A 80 -12.51 5.24 -1.61
N LEU A 81 -12.22 6.42 -1.04
CA LEU A 81 -11.05 7.23 -1.37
C LEU A 81 -9.73 6.47 -1.14
N GLY A 82 -9.59 5.75 -0.03
CA GLY A 82 -8.42 4.92 0.25
C GLY A 82 -8.24 3.81 -0.79
N SER A 83 -9.32 3.10 -1.12
CA SER A 83 -9.30 2.04 -2.13
C SER A 83 -8.93 2.57 -3.51
N THR A 84 -9.49 3.71 -3.90
CA THR A 84 -9.13 4.40 -5.15
C THR A 84 -7.67 4.86 -5.13
N ALA A 85 -7.19 5.43 -4.02
CA ALA A 85 -5.80 5.86 -3.89
C ALA A 85 -4.82 4.68 -4.03
N PHE A 86 -5.12 3.53 -3.44
CA PHE A 86 -4.36 2.30 -3.64
C PHE A 86 -4.38 1.83 -5.10
N GLY A 87 -5.55 1.84 -5.75
CA GLY A 87 -5.68 1.47 -7.16
C GLY A 87 -4.86 2.38 -8.08
N VAL A 88 -4.94 3.70 -7.86
CA VAL A 88 -4.14 4.69 -8.59
C VAL A 88 -2.65 4.48 -8.36
N TRP A 89 -2.23 4.31 -7.10
CA TRP A 89 -0.83 4.03 -6.78
C TRP A 89 -0.33 2.75 -7.46
N ALA A 90 -1.10 1.66 -7.38
CA ALA A 90 -0.73 0.38 -7.98
C ALA A 90 -0.62 0.47 -9.50
N PHE A 91 -1.54 1.18 -10.15
CA PHE A 91 -1.48 1.43 -11.59
C PHE A 91 -0.20 2.14 -12.01
N PHE A 92 0.15 3.24 -11.32
CA PHE A 92 1.38 3.99 -11.62
C PHE A 92 2.65 3.18 -11.28
N PHE A 93 2.64 2.44 -10.18
CA PHE A 93 3.74 1.57 -9.79
C PHE A 93 3.99 0.48 -10.84
N LEU A 94 2.96 -0.26 -11.27
CA LEU A 94 3.08 -1.29 -12.30
C LEU A 94 3.58 -0.72 -13.63
N ARG A 95 3.09 0.46 -14.02
CA ARG A 95 3.55 1.14 -15.23
C ARG A 95 5.04 1.49 -15.15
N SER A 96 5.53 1.91 -13.97
CA SER A 96 6.96 2.15 -13.76
C SER A 96 7.80 0.89 -13.96
N LEU A 97 7.33 -0.27 -13.48
CA LEU A 97 8.02 -1.56 -13.63
C LEU A 97 8.07 -2.03 -15.09
N GLN A 98 6.99 -1.81 -15.85
CA GLN A 98 6.93 -2.16 -17.27
C GLN A 98 7.94 -1.35 -18.10
N THR A 99 8.12 -0.07 -17.81
CA THR A 99 9.12 0.78 -18.47
C THR A 99 10.54 0.22 -18.26
N PHE A 100 10.92 -0.10 -17.02
CA PHE A 100 12.22 -0.72 -16.73
C PHE A 100 12.42 -2.05 -17.47
N ARG A 101 11.37 -2.88 -17.54
CA ARG A 101 11.42 -4.18 -18.22
C ARG A 101 11.71 -4.02 -19.72
N ILE A 102 11.03 -3.11 -20.40
CA ILE A 102 11.20 -2.88 -21.84
C ILE A 102 12.60 -2.36 -22.15
N SER A 103 13.11 -1.41 -21.36
CA SER A 103 14.48 -0.89 -21.52
C SER A 103 15.53 -1.98 -21.36
N SER A 104 15.34 -2.90 -20.40
CA SER A 104 16.27 -4.03 -20.20
C SER A 104 16.29 -5.01 -21.38
N LEU A 105 15.13 -5.28 -21.98
CA LEU A 105 15.01 -6.16 -23.15
C LEU A 105 15.65 -5.52 -24.39
N SER A 106 15.40 -4.23 -24.61
CA SER A 106 16.00 -3.48 -25.72
C SER A 106 17.52 -3.43 -25.59
N ALA A 107 18.05 -3.13 -24.39
CA ALA A 107 19.49 -3.15 -24.11
C ALA A 107 20.13 -4.53 -24.36
N ARG A 108 19.44 -5.62 -23.98
CA ARG A 108 19.92 -6.99 -24.21
C ARG A 108 19.90 -7.38 -25.69
N SER A 109 18.95 -6.88 -26.48
CA SER A 109 18.88 -7.14 -27.93
C SER A 109 19.94 -6.38 -28.75
N GLY A 110 20.41 -5.24 -28.25
CA GLY A 110 21.41 -4.40 -28.94
C GLY A 110 22.85 -4.83 -28.73
N GLN A 111 23.11 -5.81 -27.86
CA GLN A 111 24.46 -6.35 -27.66
C GLN A 111 24.74 -7.39 -28.75
N PRO A 112 25.66 -7.14 -29.71
CA PRO A 112 25.99 -8.14 -30.71
C PRO A 112 26.54 -9.37 -29.99
N SER A 113 25.95 -10.53 -30.29
CA SER A 113 26.44 -11.83 -29.84
C SER A 113 27.92 -11.91 -30.16
N LYS A 114 28.77 -11.80 -29.14
CA LYS A 114 30.18 -12.16 -29.24
C LYS A 114 30.15 -13.66 -29.52
N ARG A 115 30.12 -14.03 -30.80
CA ARG A 115 30.33 -15.41 -31.23
C ARG A 115 31.67 -15.82 -30.64
N GLU A 116 31.65 -16.78 -29.71
CA GLU A 116 32.80 -17.61 -29.41
C GLU A 116 33.18 -18.34 -30.71
N GLY A 117 34.01 -17.68 -31.50
CA GLY A 117 34.70 -18.24 -32.64
C GLY A 117 36.18 -17.99 -32.41
N GLY A 118 36.90 -19.02 -32.00
CA GLY A 118 38.35 -18.98 -31.90
C GLY A 118 38.93 -19.75 -30.73
N VAL A 119 38.94 -21.08 -30.82
CA VAL A 119 40.17 -21.81 -30.51
C VAL A 119 40.47 -22.67 -31.71
N SER A 120 41.45 -22.19 -32.45
CA SER A 120 42.03 -22.78 -33.65
C SER A 120 42.78 -24.07 -33.31
N ASP A 121 42.65 -25.00 -34.25
CA ASP A 121 43.61 -26.01 -34.66
C ASP A 121 45.01 -25.86 -34.04
N HIS A 122 45.36 -26.81 -33.17
CA HIS A 122 46.75 -27.11 -32.85
C HIS A 122 46.99 -28.59 -33.16
N VAL A 123 47.67 -28.78 -34.31
CA VAL A 123 48.64 -29.83 -34.70
C VAL A 123 48.26 -31.29 -34.46
#